data_AF-A0A2J7PZL2-F1
#
_entry.id   AF-A0A2J7PZL2-F1
#
_cell.length_a   1.000
_cell.length_b   1.000
_cell.length_c   1.000
_cell.angle_alpha   90.00
_cell.angle_beta   90.00
_cell.angle_gamma   90.00
#
_symmetry.space_group_name_H-M   'P 1'
#
loop_
_entity.id
_entity.type
_entity.pdbx_description
1 polymer ?
#
loop_
_entity_poly.entity_id
_entity_poly.type
_entity_poly.pdbx_seq_one_letter_code
_entity_poly.pdbx_strand_id
1 'polypeptide(L)'
;MQRTDIQKRIAALVRESKNLNTSIRQLKEKLSVRHNLPLQQAGSDDFDSRASHSVSKRTENPKLLMKKLKISEWINKVVYTNDEIKLLDDGSSQYIADAVTGPVTFQVQFVVEDIKNKEMILHSLKIRYIDPFHEAELKTFSNRCMRQNSFQKLIRGVVSYGELFANREETTDWLTEKNGHFTVNKHHEDGAYNITAKAEGRTVSYFTCEWKIIWNEGSLAMIPSFTIRANNKSNFYKENEYHFDKIVSSGITQDEIIELWKELAKAVIIENELASHVIQKNVP
;
A
#
# COMPACT_ATOMS: atom_id res chain seq x y z
N MET A 1 -42.43 -32.10 0.05
CA MET A 1 -41.43 -31.66 -0.97
C MET A 1 -40.38 -30.66 -0.47
N GLN A 2 -40.53 -29.95 0.67
CA GLN A 2 -39.57 -28.89 1.06
C GLN A 2 -38.25 -29.35 1.73
N ARG A 3 -38.19 -30.54 2.35
CA ARG A 3 -36.97 -31.01 3.04
C ARG A 3 -35.78 -31.30 2.11
N THR A 4 -36.05 -31.69 0.87
CA THR A 4 -35.02 -32.06 -0.11
C THR A 4 -34.27 -30.86 -0.68
N ASP A 5 -34.91 -29.69 -0.79
CA ASP A 5 -34.26 -28.48 -1.32
C ASP A 5 -33.36 -27.82 -0.28
N ILE A 6 -33.75 -27.84 1.00
CA ILE A 6 -32.91 -27.36 2.10
C ILE A 6 -31.65 -28.22 2.21
N GLN A 7 -31.78 -29.55 2.09
CA GLN A 7 -30.63 -30.46 2.10
C GLN A 7 -29.70 -30.25 0.92
N LYS A 8 -30.24 -29.99 -0.29
CA LYS A 8 -29.42 -29.63 -1.47
C LYS A 8 -28.67 -28.30 -1.26
N ARG A 9 -29.31 -27.30 -0.66
CA ARG A 9 -28.71 -25.99 -0.40
C ARG A 9 -27.62 -26.05 0.67
N ILE A 10 -27.83 -26.85 1.73
CA ILE A 10 -26.79 -27.13 2.74
C ILE A 10 -25.61 -27.87 2.09
N ALA A 11 -25.86 -28.87 1.24
CA ALA A 11 -24.79 -29.58 0.55
C ALA A 11 -23.98 -28.68 -0.40
N ALA A 12 -24.63 -27.71 -1.06
CA ALA A 12 -23.97 -26.71 -1.90
C ALA A 12 -23.06 -25.79 -1.06
N LEU A 13 -23.56 -25.25 0.05
CA LEU A 13 -22.78 -24.39 0.96
C LEU A 13 -21.58 -25.13 1.58
N VAL A 14 -21.74 -26.41 1.92
CA VAL A 14 -20.63 -27.23 2.43
C VAL A 14 -19.56 -27.47 1.36
N ARG A 15 -19.94 -27.64 0.09
CA ARG A 15 -18.97 -27.74 -1.02
C ARG A 15 -18.24 -26.42 -1.24
N GLU A 16 -18.96 -25.31 -1.22
CA GLU A 16 -18.39 -23.98 -1.39
C GLU A 16 -17.40 -23.64 -0.27
N SER A 17 -17.75 -23.97 0.98
CA SER A 17 -16.84 -23.83 2.14
C SER A 17 -15.58 -24.69 1.99
N LYS A 18 -15.69 -25.92 1.47
CA LYS A 18 -14.52 -26.77 1.19
C LYS A 18 -13.64 -26.20 0.08
N ASN A 19 -14.24 -25.66 -0.97
CA ASN A 19 -13.51 -25.02 -2.07
C ASN A 19 -12.79 -23.75 -1.61
N LEU A 20 -13.45 -22.92 -0.79
CA LEU A 20 -12.86 -21.74 -0.17
C LEU A 20 -11.67 -22.10 0.73
N ASN A 21 -11.82 -23.10 1.61
CA ASN A 21 -10.73 -23.55 2.47
C ASN A 21 -9.54 -24.12 1.67
N THR A 22 -9.82 -24.80 0.55
CA THR A 22 -8.77 -25.31 -0.34
C THR A 22 -8.04 -24.16 -1.05
N SER A 23 -8.78 -23.14 -1.49
CA SER A 23 -8.21 -21.93 -2.12
C SER A 23 -7.38 -21.13 -1.12
N ILE A 24 -7.86 -20.98 0.13
CA ILE A 24 -7.11 -20.36 1.23
C ILE A 24 -5.83 -21.15 1.53
N ARG A 25 -5.90 -22.49 1.53
CA ARG A 25 -4.71 -23.33 1.73
C ARG A 25 -3.70 -23.15 0.60
N GLN A 26 -4.15 -23.14 -0.66
CA GLN A 26 -3.30 -22.90 -1.83
C GLN A 26 -2.70 -21.50 -1.84
N LEU A 27 -3.45 -20.48 -1.38
CA LEU A 27 -2.95 -19.12 -1.20
C LEU A 27 -1.89 -19.05 -0.09
N LYS A 28 -2.12 -19.69 1.05
CA LYS A 28 -1.13 -19.81 2.13
C LYS A 28 0.14 -20.53 1.67
N GLU A 29 0.00 -21.57 0.85
CA GLU A 29 1.11 -22.33 0.29
C GLU A 29 1.87 -21.51 -0.78
N LYS A 30 1.16 -20.76 -1.64
CA LYS A 30 1.79 -19.81 -2.57
C LYS A 30 2.52 -18.66 -1.84
N LEU A 31 1.96 -18.19 -0.74
CA LEU A 31 2.60 -17.20 0.15
C LEU A 31 3.82 -17.80 0.86
N SER A 32 3.77 -19.05 1.31
CA SER A 32 4.93 -19.71 1.92
C SER A 32 6.04 -20.03 0.90
N VAL A 33 5.68 -20.32 -0.35
CA VAL A 33 6.66 -20.50 -1.44
C VAL A 33 7.28 -19.16 -1.85
N ARG A 34 6.53 -18.04 -1.82
CA ARG A 34 7.10 -16.69 -1.94
C ARG A 34 8.01 -16.33 -0.76
N HIS A 35 7.72 -16.80 0.46
CA HIS A 35 8.61 -16.67 1.62
C HIS A 35 9.89 -17.52 1.53
N ASN A 36 9.92 -18.55 0.69
CA ASN A 36 11.09 -19.42 0.50
C ASN A 36 11.85 -19.15 -0.80
N LEU A 37 11.48 -18.12 -1.57
CA LEU A 37 12.38 -17.58 -2.57
C LEU A 37 13.51 -16.88 -1.83
N PRO A 38 14.78 -17.31 -1.96
CA PRO A 38 15.87 -16.49 -1.50
C PRO A 38 15.72 -15.16 -2.23
N LEU A 39 15.46 -14.09 -1.47
CA LEU A 39 15.70 -12.74 -1.94
C LEU A 39 17.13 -12.78 -2.46
N GLN A 40 17.28 -12.75 -3.79
CA GLN A 40 18.58 -12.65 -4.42
C GLN A 40 19.28 -11.50 -3.71
N GLN A 41 20.46 -11.79 -3.15
CA GLN A 41 21.37 -10.81 -2.60
C GLN A 41 21.64 -9.77 -3.69
N ALA A 42 20.78 -8.76 -3.76
CA ALA A 42 21.02 -7.56 -4.53
C ALA A 42 22.13 -6.84 -3.76
N GLY A 43 23.36 -7.04 -4.26
CA GLY A 43 24.57 -6.27 -3.95
C GLY A 43 24.76 -5.91 -2.49
N SER A 44 25.69 -6.60 -1.83
CA SER A 44 26.40 -6.01 -0.70
C SER A 44 27.19 -4.79 -1.19
N ASP A 45 26.49 -3.68 -1.45
CA ASP A 45 27.14 -2.39 -1.50
C ASP A 45 27.47 -2.03 -0.05
N ASP A 46 28.76 -2.10 0.24
CA ASP A 46 29.37 -1.78 1.52
C ASP A 46 28.74 -0.51 2.11
N PHE A 47 27.99 -0.69 3.19
CA PHE A 47 27.63 0.41 4.07
C PHE A 47 28.91 0.85 4.78
N ASP A 48 29.59 1.81 4.16
CA ASP A 48 30.87 2.34 4.59
C ASP A 48 30.81 2.76 6.07
N SER A 49 31.55 2.03 6.90
CA SER A 49 31.59 2.17 8.35
C SER A 49 32.63 3.21 8.74
N ARG A 50 32.19 4.47 8.87
CA ARG A 50 33.02 5.53 9.47
C ARG A 50 32.41 6.03 10.76
N ALA A 51 32.85 5.43 11.86
CA ALA A 51 33.33 6.13 13.06
C ALA A 51 33.82 5.08 14.07
N SER A 52 35.14 4.95 14.21
CA SER A 52 35.76 4.29 15.35
C SER A 52 36.14 5.35 16.38
N HIS A 53 35.85 5.11 17.67
CA HIS A 53 36.83 5.16 18.76
C HIS A 53 36.22 4.91 20.17
N SER A 54 37.00 4.13 20.93
CA SER A 54 37.05 3.88 22.38
C SER A 54 35.97 3.02 23.06
N VAL A 55 36.49 1.93 23.63
CA VAL A 55 35.89 0.75 24.26
C VAL A 55 35.07 1.02 25.53
N SER A 56 33.90 0.38 25.62
CA SER A 56 33.28 -0.06 26.88
C SER A 56 32.59 -1.40 26.66
N LYS A 57 33.13 -2.48 27.26
CA LYS A 57 32.50 -3.82 27.22
C LYS A 57 31.26 -3.83 28.12
N ARG A 58 30.11 -3.44 27.59
CA ARG A 58 28.79 -3.79 28.15
C ARG A 58 28.10 -4.79 27.23
N THR A 59 27.98 -6.02 27.70
CA THR A 59 27.09 -7.03 27.13
C THR A 59 25.69 -6.81 27.72
N GLU A 60 24.79 -6.21 26.94
CA GLU A 60 23.36 -6.15 27.27
C GLU A 60 22.53 -7.16 26.47
N ASN A 61 21.37 -7.50 27.05
CA ASN A 61 20.69 -8.78 26.92
C ASN A 61 19.75 -8.82 25.69
N PRO A 62 20.00 -9.68 24.69
CA PRO A 62 19.17 -9.81 23.47
C PRO A 62 17.66 -10.03 23.73
N LYS A 63 17.31 -10.54 24.91
CA LYS A 63 15.92 -10.85 25.31
C LYS A 63 15.02 -9.63 25.48
N LEU A 64 15.55 -8.49 25.92
CA LEU A 64 14.76 -7.25 26.09
C LEU A 64 14.45 -6.59 24.74
N LEU A 65 15.38 -6.71 23.79
CA LEU A 65 15.27 -6.22 22.42
C LEU A 65 14.21 -7.00 21.63
N MET A 66 14.30 -8.34 21.64
CA MET A 66 13.29 -9.22 21.03
C MET A 66 11.88 -8.97 21.59
N LYS A 67 11.76 -8.62 22.88
CA LYS A 67 10.45 -8.36 23.51
C LYS A 67 9.80 -7.10 22.96
N LYS A 68 10.55 -6.05 22.61
CA LYS A 68 10.02 -4.82 22.01
C LYS A 68 9.71 -4.96 20.51
N LEU A 69 10.50 -5.74 19.78
CA LEU A 69 10.17 -6.13 18.41
C LEU A 69 8.86 -6.91 18.38
N LYS A 70 8.71 -7.91 19.26
CA LYS A 70 7.43 -8.63 19.46
C LYS A 70 6.27 -7.70 19.81
N ILE A 71 6.50 -6.65 20.61
CA ILE A 71 5.47 -5.63 20.89
C ILE A 71 5.13 -4.82 19.62
N SER A 72 6.13 -4.45 18.81
CA SER A 72 5.89 -3.73 17.55
C SER A 72 5.22 -4.59 16.47
N GLU A 73 5.54 -5.88 16.40
CA GLU A 73 4.88 -6.88 15.55
C GLU A 73 3.41 -7.02 15.93
N TRP A 74 3.16 -7.16 17.24
CA TRP A 74 1.81 -7.41 17.76
C TRP A 74 0.90 -6.19 17.64
N ILE A 75 1.43 -4.97 17.77
CA ILE A 75 0.65 -3.73 17.69
C ILE A 75 0.41 -3.29 16.24
N ASN A 76 1.39 -3.48 15.35
CA ASN A 76 1.35 -2.85 14.02
C ASN A 76 1.12 -3.83 12.87
N LYS A 77 0.86 -5.13 13.14
CA LYS A 77 0.69 -6.18 12.12
C LYS A 77 1.85 -6.25 11.12
N VAL A 78 3.06 -5.93 11.57
CA VAL A 78 4.29 -6.07 10.79
C VAL A 78 4.94 -7.38 11.18
N VAL A 79 5.40 -8.14 10.20
CA VAL A 79 6.18 -9.36 10.43
C VAL A 79 7.64 -9.05 10.12
N TYR A 80 8.54 -9.29 11.08
CA TYR A 80 9.98 -9.20 10.85
C TYR A 80 10.59 -10.58 10.63
N THR A 81 11.55 -10.67 9.72
CA THR A 81 12.31 -11.86 9.37
C THR A 81 13.79 -11.50 9.17
N ASN A 82 14.68 -12.50 9.19
CA ASN A 82 16.12 -12.32 9.02
C ASN A 82 16.69 -11.28 10.00
N ASP A 83 16.34 -11.40 11.27
CA ASP A 83 16.72 -10.46 12.30
C ASP A 83 18.19 -10.68 12.73
N GLU A 84 19.07 -9.80 12.27
CA GLU A 84 20.46 -9.74 12.69
C GLU A 84 20.63 -8.73 13.82
N ILE A 85 21.27 -9.17 14.91
CA ILE A 85 21.71 -8.29 16.01
C ILE A 85 23.23 -8.29 16.04
N LYS A 86 23.83 -7.11 15.89
CA LYS A 86 25.29 -6.90 15.97
C LYS A 86 25.58 -5.93 17.11
N LEU A 87 26.45 -6.32 18.03
CA LEU A 87 26.99 -5.40 19.04
C LEU A 87 28.09 -4.57 18.39
N LEU A 88 28.03 -3.26 18.55
CA LEU A 88 29.02 -2.31 18.04
C LEU A 88 30.11 -2.04 19.08
N ASP A 89 31.25 -1.52 18.63
CA ASP A 89 32.44 -1.29 19.47
C ASP A 89 32.21 -0.25 20.58
N ASP A 90 31.23 0.64 20.39
CA ASP A 90 30.79 1.65 21.36
C ASP A 90 29.82 1.09 22.43
N GLY A 91 29.49 -0.21 22.35
CA GLY A 91 28.56 -0.89 23.25
C GLY A 91 27.08 -0.74 22.85
N SER A 92 26.78 -0.03 21.76
CA SER A 92 25.42 0.02 21.20
C SER A 92 25.09 -1.25 20.41
N SER A 93 23.80 -1.48 20.17
CA SER A 93 23.31 -2.64 19.42
C SER A 93 22.70 -2.19 18.09
N GLN A 94 23.22 -2.73 16.99
CA GLN A 94 22.63 -2.60 15.67
C GLN A 94 21.66 -3.76 15.42
N TYR A 95 20.49 -3.40 14.91
CA TYR A 95 19.47 -4.31 14.44
C TYR A 95 19.25 -4.12 12.94
N ILE A 96 19.16 -5.22 12.20
CA ILE A 96 18.76 -5.24 10.79
C ILE A 96 17.70 -6.32 10.66
N ALA A 97 16.57 -6.00 10.04
CA ALA A 97 15.57 -6.99 9.70
C ALA A 97 14.82 -6.64 8.42
N ASP A 98 14.40 -7.69 7.72
CA ASP A 98 13.41 -7.58 6.67
C ASP A 98 12.03 -7.56 7.30
N ALA A 99 11.13 -6.73 6.78
CA ALA A 99 9.83 -6.46 7.32
C ALA A 99 8.77 -6.48 6.22
N VAL A 100 7.60 -7.02 6.54
CA VAL A 100 6.45 -7.08 5.64
C VAL A 100 5.21 -6.51 6.32
N THR A 101 4.49 -5.63 5.62
CA THR A 101 3.16 -5.15 6.03
C THR A 101 2.24 -5.00 4.83
N GLY A 102 1.21 -5.85 4.76
CA GLY A 102 0.30 -5.93 3.62
C GLY A 102 1.08 -6.13 2.30
N PRO A 103 0.93 -5.26 1.30
CA PRO A 103 1.66 -5.34 0.03
C PRO A 103 3.11 -4.85 0.11
N VAL A 104 3.52 -4.22 1.21
CA VAL A 104 4.82 -3.52 1.31
C VAL A 104 5.86 -4.41 1.96
N THR A 105 7.00 -4.56 1.28
CA THR A 105 8.20 -5.22 1.81
C THR A 105 9.34 -4.22 1.91
N PHE A 106 10.03 -4.20 3.06
CA PHE A 106 11.11 -3.27 3.32
C PHE A 106 12.12 -3.86 4.30
N GLN A 107 13.36 -3.39 4.25
CA GLN A 107 14.37 -3.66 5.25
C GLN A 107 14.49 -2.45 6.18
N VAL A 108 14.52 -2.69 7.48
CA VAL A 108 14.75 -1.67 8.49
C VAL A 108 16.04 -1.95 9.24
N GLN A 109 16.80 -0.89 9.49
CA GLN A 109 18.01 -0.94 10.29
C GLN A 109 17.95 0.15 11.34
N PHE A 110 18.29 -0.18 12.58
CA PHE A 110 18.42 0.82 13.63
C PHE A 110 19.52 0.48 14.62
N VAL A 111 20.09 1.52 15.22
CA VAL A 111 21.10 1.39 16.28
C VAL A 111 20.53 1.97 17.57
N VAL A 112 20.59 1.18 18.63
CA VAL A 112 20.07 1.56 19.95
C VAL A 112 21.13 1.39 21.03
N GLU A 113 21.10 2.28 22.00
CA GLU A 113 21.86 2.15 23.24
C GLU A 113 20.89 1.97 24.39
N ASP A 114 21.10 0.94 25.20
CA ASP A 114 20.35 0.71 26.42
C ASP A 114 21.06 1.41 27.60
N ILE A 115 20.31 2.26 28.29
CA ILE A 115 20.80 3.03 29.42
C ILE A 115 20.13 2.45 30.64
N LYS A 116 20.92 1.79 31.51
CA LYS A 116 20.44 1.25 32.79
C LYS A 116 19.46 2.19 33.49
N ASN A 117 18.23 1.70 33.71
CA ASN A 117 17.13 2.41 34.37
C ASN A 117 16.63 3.69 33.68
N LYS A 118 16.95 3.90 32.40
CA LYS A 118 16.42 4.97 31.55
C LYS A 118 15.99 4.41 30.21
N GLU A 119 15.16 5.18 29.51
CA GLU A 119 14.63 4.82 28.21
C GLU A 119 15.75 4.51 27.20
N MET A 120 15.44 3.66 26.23
CA MET A 120 16.33 3.28 25.14
C MET A 120 16.54 4.46 24.20
N ILE A 121 17.79 4.79 23.89
CA ILE A 121 18.10 5.86 22.91
C ILE A 121 18.25 5.24 21.53
N LEU A 122 17.50 5.78 20.56
CA LEU A 122 17.64 5.44 19.15
C LEU A 122 18.65 6.40 18.50
N HIS A 123 19.84 5.90 18.17
CA HIS A 123 20.94 6.69 17.60
C HIS A 123 20.78 6.89 16.10
N SER A 124 20.38 5.82 15.39
CA SER A 124 20.16 5.88 13.95
C SER A 124 19.01 4.99 13.53
N LEU A 125 18.33 5.43 12.46
CA LEU A 125 17.25 4.72 11.80
C LEU A 125 17.44 4.82 10.29
N LYS A 126 17.43 3.68 9.61
CA LYS A 126 17.48 3.54 8.15
C LYS A 126 16.36 2.61 7.69
N ILE A 127 15.82 2.87 6.51
CA ILE A 127 14.84 2.01 5.84
C ILE A 127 15.14 1.95 4.35
N ARG A 128 14.94 0.78 3.75
CA ARG A 128 15.03 0.55 2.32
C ARG A 128 13.82 -0.26 1.87
N TYR A 129 13.08 0.23 0.88
CA TYR A 129 11.96 -0.51 0.31
C TYR A 129 12.47 -1.46 -0.77
N ILE A 130 11.87 -2.66 -0.86
CA ILE A 130 12.24 -3.63 -1.89
C ILE A 130 11.64 -3.23 -3.25
N ASP A 131 10.43 -2.68 -3.25
CA ASP A 131 9.77 -2.16 -4.44
C ASP A 131 10.07 -0.66 -4.60
N PRO A 132 10.71 -0.23 -5.72
CA PRO A 132 10.95 1.18 -6.03
C PRO A 132 9.67 2.02 -6.08
N PHE A 133 8.53 1.41 -6.41
CA PHE A 133 7.23 2.08 -6.43
C PHE A 133 6.84 2.57 -5.03
N HIS A 134 6.96 1.69 -4.03
CA HIS A 134 6.69 2.06 -2.64
C HIS A 134 7.73 3.07 -2.13
N GLU A 135 8.98 2.94 -2.56
CA GLU A 135 10.02 3.92 -2.23
C GLU A 135 9.62 5.31 -2.71
N ALA A 136 9.15 5.46 -3.95
CA ALA A 136 8.78 6.75 -4.51
C ALA A 136 7.72 7.49 -3.68
N GLU A 137 6.64 6.81 -3.25
CA GLU A 137 5.58 7.43 -2.44
C GLU A 137 6.00 7.66 -0.97
N LEU A 138 6.80 6.74 -0.40
CA LEU A 138 7.19 6.78 1.01
C LEU A 138 8.42 7.64 1.29
N LYS A 139 9.24 7.97 0.28
CA LYS A 139 10.55 8.62 0.44
C LYS A 139 10.52 9.86 1.33
N THR A 140 9.58 10.77 1.08
CA THR A 140 9.47 12.03 1.83
C THR A 140 9.14 11.79 3.30
N PHE A 141 8.17 10.91 3.56
CA PHE A 141 7.76 10.51 4.90
C PHE A 141 8.90 9.80 5.65
N SER A 142 9.49 8.80 5.03
CA SER A 142 10.53 7.98 5.64
C SER A 142 11.79 8.77 5.95
N ASN A 143 12.21 9.67 5.06
CA ASN A 143 13.32 10.59 5.31
C ASN A 143 13.08 11.50 6.53
N ARG A 144 11.84 11.94 6.75
CA ARG A 144 11.48 12.72 7.93
C ARG A 144 11.55 11.88 9.20
N CYS A 145 11.00 10.68 9.19
CA CYS A 145 11.06 9.77 10.34
C CYS A 145 12.50 9.37 10.68
N MET A 146 13.36 9.14 9.69
CA MET A 146 14.78 8.85 9.89
C MET A 146 15.50 10.05 10.52
N ARG A 147 15.29 11.28 10.03
CA ARG A 147 15.87 12.50 10.65
C ARG A 147 15.42 12.73 12.09
N GLN A 148 14.19 12.31 12.42
CA GLN A 148 13.65 12.43 13.77
C GLN A 148 13.96 11.23 14.67
N ASN A 149 14.67 10.20 14.16
CA ASN A 149 14.87 8.92 14.83
C ASN A 149 13.54 8.39 15.43
N SER A 150 12.47 8.44 14.66
CA SER A 150 11.12 8.08 15.12
C SER A 150 10.66 6.75 14.51
N PHE A 151 11.16 5.64 15.07
CA PHE A 151 10.81 4.29 14.63
C PHE A 151 9.31 4.01 14.69
N GLN A 152 8.65 4.38 15.79
CA GLN A 152 7.21 4.13 15.94
C GLN A 152 6.37 4.88 14.91
N LYS A 153 6.73 6.13 14.59
CA LYS A 153 6.04 6.90 13.54
C LYS A 153 6.29 6.26 12.18
N LEU A 154 7.53 5.89 11.87
CA LEU A 154 7.90 5.22 10.63
C LEU A 154 7.02 3.99 10.40
N ILE A 155 7.02 3.05 11.34
CA ILE A 155 6.27 1.80 11.21
C ILE A 155 4.77 2.05 11.04
N ARG A 156 4.17 2.94 11.84
CA ARG A 156 2.74 3.27 11.72
C ARG A 156 2.39 3.88 10.37
N GLY A 157 3.22 4.77 9.85
CA GLY A 157 2.96 5.39 8.54
C GLY A 157 3.13 4.41 7.38
N VAL A 158 4.09 3.48 7.44
CA VAL A 158 4.24 2.44 6.42
C VAL A 158 3.04 1.47 6.43
N VAL A 159 2.53 1.11 7.61
CA VAL A 159 1.31 0.29 7.74
C VAL A 159 0.10 1.01 7.16
N SER A 160 -0.13 2.27 7.56
CA SER A 160 -1.23 3.09 7.06
C SER A 160 -1.16 3.28 5.53
N TYR A 161 0.04 3.48 4.99
CA TYR A 161 0.27 3.48 3.55
C TYR A 161 -0.10 2.14 2.91
N GLY A 162 0.32 1.01 3.49
CA GLY A 162 0.03 -0.32 2.96
C GLY A 162 -1.47 -0.61 2.86
N GLU A 163 -2.26 -0.14 3.83
CA GLU A 163 -3.73 -0.24 3.80
C GLU A 163 -4.32 0.60 2.65
N LEU A 164 -3.91 1.87 2.51
CA LEU A 164 -4.35 2.73 1.42
C LEU A 164 -3.94 2.19 0.04
N PHE A 165 -2.73 1.65 -0.07
CA PHE A 165 -2.24 1.04 -1.31
C PHE A 165 -3.07 -0.18 -1.70
N ALA A 166 -3.35 -1.09 -0.76
CA ALA A 166 -4.17 -2.26 -1.03
C ALA A 166 -5.59 -1.86 -1.50
N ASN A 167 -6.19 -0.84 -0.89
CA ASN A 167 -7.50 -0.35 -1.30
C ASN A 167 -7.46 0.30 -2.69
N ARG A 168 -6.39 1.04 -3.02
CA ARG A 168 -6.18 1.61 -4.34
C ARG A 168 -6.09 0.50 -5.39
N GLU A 169 -5.29 -0.55 -5.14
CA GLU A 169 -5.17 -1.72 -6.01
C GLU A 169 -6.54 -2.35 -6.27
N GLU A 170 -7.29 -2.68 -5.21
CA GLU A 170 -8.62 -3.28 -5.33
C GLU A 170 -9.59 -2.40 -6.16
N THR A 171 -9.55 -1.09 -5.92
CA THR A 171 -10.38 -0.12 -6.67
C THR A 171 -9.99 -0.09 -8.15
N THR A 172 -8.69 -0.07 -8.46
CA THR A 172 -8.21 0.00 -9.85
C THR A 172 -8.37 -1.32 -10.60
N ASP A 173 -8.24 -2.46 -9.92
CA ASP A 173 -8.54 -3.77 -10.48
C ASP A 173 -10.03 -3.88 -10.79
N TRP A 174 -10.90 -3.42 -9.88
CA TRP A 174 -12.34 -3.35 -10.13
C TRP A 174 -12.67 -2.46 -11.34
N LEU A 175 -12.04 -1.29 -11.44
CA LEU A 175 -12.23 -0.37 -12.57
C LEU A 175 -11.79 -0.97 -13.90
N THR A 176 -10.76 -1.81 -13.95
CA THR A 176 -10.23 -2.36 -15.22
C THR A 176 -10.85 -3.70 -15.60
N GLU A 177 -11.03 -4.61 -14.65
CA GLU A 177 -11.53 -5.96 -14.91
C GLU A 177 -13.06 -6.00 -15.06
N LYS A 178 -13.78 -5.17 -14.30
CA LYS A 178 -15.26 -5.17 -14.34
C LYS A 178 -15.84 -4.06 -15.21
N ASN A 179 -15.07 -3.01 -15.50
CA ASN A 179 -15.50 -1.89 -16.33
C ASN A 179 -14.51 -1.65 -17.49
N GLY A 180 -14.77 -2.21 -18.67
CA GLY A 180 -13.87 -2.08 -19.84
C GLY A 180 -13.64 -0.64 -20.35
N HIS A 181 -14.30 0.35 -19.75
CA HIS A 181 -14.22 1.76 -20.08
C HIS A 181 -13.09 2.51 -19.33
N PHE A 182 -12.27 1.84 -18.52
CA PHE A 182 -11.13 2.48 -17.85
C PHE A 182 -9.78 1.89 -18.30
N THR A 183 -8.74 2.71 -18.31
CA THR A 183 -7.34 2.24 -18.30
C THR A 183 -6.63 2.78 -17.07
N VAL A 184 -5.76 1.96 -16.48
CA VAL A 184 -4.92 2.35 -15.34
C VAL A 184 -3.46 2.12 -15.71
N ASN A 185 -2.66 3.18 -15.65
CA ASN A 185 -1.21 3.13 -15.86
C ASN A 185 -0.48 3.50 -14.57
N LYS A 186 0.50 2.68 -14.16
CA LYS A 186 1.32 2.91 -12.96
C LYS A 186 2.63 3.60 -13.33
N HIS A 187 2.94 4.72 -12.69
CA HIS A 187 4.18 5.46 -12.87
C HIS A 187 5.15 5.13 -11.73
N HIS A 188 6.13 4.29 -12.01
CA HIS A 188 7.08 3.83 -10.99
C HIS A 188 7.99 4.94 -10.42
N GLU A 189 8.22 6.01 -11.18
CA GLU A 189 9.14 7.08 -10.81
C GLU A 189 8.61 7.98 -9.68
N ASP A 190 7.30 8.21 -9.64
CA ASP A 190 6.64 9.11 -8.69
C ASP A 190 5.50 8.44 -7.91
N GLY A 191 5.28 7.14 -8.14
CA GLY A 191 4.26 6.35 -7.44
C GLY A 191 2.82 6.66 -7.84
N ALA A 192 2.60 7.32 -8.97
CA ALA A 192 1.27 7.74 -9.41
C ALA A 192 0.50 6.63 -10.14
N TYR A 193 -0.82 6.64 -9.98
CA TYR A 193 -1.74 5.91 -10.85
C TYR A 193 -2.43 6.91 -11.76
N ASN A 194 -2.30 6.74 -13.07
CA ASN A 194 -3.03 7.51 -14.06
C ASN A 194 -4.22 6.68 -14.57
N ILE A 195 -5.41 7.08 -14.13
CA ILE A 195 -6.69 6.44 -14.44
C ILE A 195 -7.36 7.27 -15.54
N THR A 196 -7.68 6.64 -16.67
CA THR A 196 -8.33 7.31 -17.81
C THR A 196 -9.67 6.67 -18.11
N ALA A 197 -10.73 7.47 -18.13
CA ALA A 197 -12.06 7.05 -18.55
C ALA A 197 -12.19 7.18 -20.08
N LYS A 198 -12.26 6.04 -20.78
CA LYS A 198 -12.42 5.97 -22.22
C LYS A 198 -13.82 6.41 -22.64
N ALA A 199 -13.87 7.26 -23.67
CA ALA A 199 -15.10 7.51 -24.41
C ALA A 199 -15.12 6.62 -25.66
N GLU A 200 -16.05 5.68 -25.72
CA GLU A 200 -16.14 4.75 -26.84
C GLU A 200 -16.45 5.47 -28.15
N GLY A 201 -15.79 5.04 -29.23
CA GLY A 201 -15.93 5.67 -30.54
C GLY A 201 -15.31 7.07 -30.65
N ARG A 202 -14.60 7.56 -29.63
CA ARG A 202 -13.94 8.88 -29.62
C ARG A 202 -12.43 8.76 -29.44
N THR A 203 -11.69 9.73 -29.98
CA THR A 203 -10.22 9.84 -29.81
C THR A 203 -9.81 10.45 -28.48
N VAL A 204 -10.77 10.98 -27.71
CA VAL A 204 -10.52 11.71 -26.46
C VAL A 204 -11.25 11.04 -25.31
N SER A 205 -10.62 11.00 -24.13
CA SER A 205 -11.22 10.51 -22.88
C SER A 205 -12.23 11.49 -22.30
N TYR A 206 -13.10 11.01 -21.41
CA TYR A 206 -13.97 11.87 -20.60
C TYR A 206 -13.17 12.64 -19.56
N PHE A 207 -12.28 11.94 -18.85
CA PHE A 207 -11.33 12.54 -17.92
C PHE A 207 -10.11 11.64 -17.71
N THR A 208 -9.06 12.23 -17.17
CA THR A 208 -7.89 11.54 -16.60
C THR A 208 -7.74 11.95 -15.14
N CYS A 209 -7.48 11.00 -14.26
CA CYS A 209 -7.27 11.20 -12.84
C CYS A 209 -5.89 10.65 -12.44
N GLU A 210 -5.05 11.49 -11.88
CA GLU A 210 -3.82 11.08 -11.20
C GLU A 210 -4.14 10.81 -9.72
N TRP A 211 -3.86 9.60 -9.24
CA TRP A 211 -4.06 9.19 -7.85
C TRP A 211 -2.72 8.80 -7.20
N LYS A 212 -2.32 9.56 -6.18
CA LYS A 212 -1.13 9.33 -5.33
C LYS A 212 -1.53 9.07 -3.87
N ILE A 213 -0.67 8.41 -3.11
CA ILE A 213 -0.74 8.39 -1.65
C ILE A 213 0.39 9.27 -1.14
N ILE A 214 0.04 10.34 -0.40
CA ILE A 214 1.00 11.34 0.06
C ILE A 214 0.97 11.47 1.58
N TRP A 215 2.08 11.94 2.15
CA TRP A 215 2.13 12.36 3.53
C TRP A 215 1.59 13.78 3.69
N ASN A 216 0.57 13.94 4.54
CA ASN A 216 0.05 15.24 4.91
C ASN A 216 0.61 15.69 6.26
N GLU A 217 1.37 16.78 6.26
CA GLU A 217 2.00 17.30 7.47
C GLU A 217 1.00 17.88 8.49
N GLY A 218 -0.13 18.40 8.01
CA GLY A 218 -1.17 18.97 8.87
C GLY A 218 -1.94 17.91 9.65
N SER A 219 -2.30 16.80 9.00
CA SER A 219 -3.00 15.68 9.66
C SER A 219 -2.06 14.63 10.27
N LEU A 220 -0.75 14.72 10.00
CA LEU A 220 0.25 13.72 10.39
C LEU A 220 -0.17 12.30 9.98
N ALA A 221 -0.73 12.17 8.78
CA ALA A 221 -1.23 10.91 8.24
C ALA A 221 -0.90 10.76 6.76
N MET A 222 -0.85 9.50 6.32
CA MET A 222 -0.88 9.18 4.90
C MET A 222 -2.30 9.39 4.38
N ILE A 223 -2.45 10.06 3.25
CA ILE A 223 -3.75 10.35 2.65
C ILE A 223 -3.71 10.11 1.13
N PRO A 224 -4.84 9.72 0.54
CA PRO A 224 -4.99 9.73 -0.90
C PRO A 224 -5.03 11.18 -1.42
N SER A 225 -4.44 11.41 -2.59
CA SER A 225 -4.41 12.68 -3.29
C SER A 225 -4.79 12.46 -4.74
N PHE A 226 -5.74 13.26 -5.22
CA PHE A 226 -6.33 13.14 -6.55
C PHE A 226 -6.12 14.44 -7.32
N THR A 227 -5.69 14.33 -8.58
CA THR A 227 -5.69 15.43 -9.54
C THR A 227 -6.45 15.02 -10.78
N ILE A 228 -7.54 15.72 -11.08
CA ILE A 228 -8.42 15.39 -12.22
C ILE A 228 -8.24 16.41 -13.33
N ARG A 229 -8.10 15.91 -14.55
CA ARG A 229 -8.17 16.71 -15.78
C ARG A 229 -9.32 16.19 -16.61
N ALA A 230 -10.39 16.95 -16.64
CA ALA A 230 -11.57 16.61 -17.42
C ALA A 230 -11.50 17.21 -18.82
N ASN A 231 -12.14 16.53 -19.77
CA ASN A 231 -12.25 17.02 -21.14
C ASN A 231 -13.52 17.85 -21.31
N ASN A 232 -13.35 19.16 -21.48
CA ASN A 232 -14.45 20.12 -21.61
C ASN A 232 -15.22 20.05 -22.94
N LYS A 233 -14.85 19.14 -23.84
CA LYS A 233 -15.58 18.93 -25.11
C LYS A 233 -16.91 18.20 -24.92
N SER A 234 -17.17 17.63 -23.74
CA SER A 234 -18.45 17.00 -23.38
C SER A 234 -19.03 17.65 -22.13
N ASN A 235 -20.37 17.64 -21.99
CA ASN A 235 -21.04 18.09 -20.76
C ASN A 235 -20.79 17.16 -19.56
N PHE A 236 -20.16 16.00 -19.78
CA PHE A 236 -19.82 15.01 -18.76
C PHE A 236 -19.21 15.63 -17.50
N TYR A 237 -18.28 16.58 -17.65
CA TYR A 237 -17.67 17.23 -16.48
C TYR A 237 -18.68 18.04 -15.68
N LYS A 238 -19.49 18.88 -16.34
CA LYS A 238 -20.50 19.71 -15.67
C LYS A 238 -21.56 18.87 -14.96
N GLU A 239 -21.96 17.75 -15.57
CA GLU A 239 -22.96 16.84 -15.00
C GLU A 239 -22.42 16.06 -13.79
N ASN A 240 -21.10 15.92 -13.67
CA ASN A 240 -20.45 15.16 -12.60
C ASN A 240 -19.54 16.02 -11.70
N GLU A 241 -19.68 17.35 -11.76
CA GLU A 241 -18.82 18.32 -11.05
C GLU A 241 -18.76 18.02 -9.55
N TYR A 242 -19.90 17.73 -8.93
CA TYR A 242 -19.97 17.33 -7.52
C TYR A 242 -19.05 16.14 -7.18
N HIS A 243 -19.04 15.09 -8.00
CA HIS A 243 -18.22 13.90 -7.74
C HIS A 243 -16.73 14.24 -7.86
N PHE A 244 -16.36 15.06 -8.85
CA PHE A 244 -14.99 15.51 -9.05
C PHE A 244 -14.50 16.42 -7.92
N ASP A 245 -15.33 17.36 -7.46
CA ASP A 245 -14.99 18.24 -6.35
C ASP A 245 -14.89 17.47 -5.04
N LYS A 246 -15.80 16.50 -4.83
CA LYS A 246 -15.80 15.67 -3.63
C LYS A 246 -14.57 14.76 -3.57
N ILE A 247 -14.16 14.15 -4.69
CA ILE A 247 -13.02 13.22 -4.71
C ILE A 247 -11.68 13.91 -4.46
N VAL A 248 -11.53 15.17 -4.87
CA VAL A 248 -10.32 15.98 -4.58
C VAL A 248 -10.34 16.65 -3.21
N SER A 249 -11.43 16.52 -2.45
CA SER A 249 -11.58 17.19 -1.16
C SER A 249 -10.65 16.61 -0.09
N SER A 250 -10.09 17.48 0.76
CA SER A 250 -9.08 17.12 1.77
C SER A 250 -9.59 16.22 2.91
N GLY A 251 -10.90 16.01 3.02
CA GLY A 251 -11.55 15.24 4.08
C GLY A 251 -12.18 13.95 3.60
N ILE A 252 -11.89 13.52 2.36
CA ILE A 252 -12.51 12.33 1.79
C ILE A 252 -12.07 11.06 2.54
N THR A 253 -13.05 10.24 2.90
CA THR A 253 -12.84 8.94 3.54
C THR A 253 -12.68 7.83 2.49
N GLN A 254 -12.13 6.69 2.93
CA GLN A 254 -11.95 5.53 2.04
C GLN A 254 -13.28 5.02 1.45
N ASP A 255 -14.34 4.96 2.26
CA ASP A 255 -15.66 4.51 1.79
C ASP A 255 -16.25 5.48 0.76
N GLU A 256 -16.07 6.79 0.97
CA GLU A 256 -16.48 7.81 0.00
C GLU A 256 -15.69 7.68 -1.32
N ILE A 257 -14.39 7.40 -1.27
CA ILE A 257 -13.58 7.17 -2.50
C ILE A 257 -14.16 6.02 -3.32
N ILE A 258 -14.47 4.90 -2.65
CA ILE A 258 -15.01 3.71 -3.31
C ILE A 258 -16.37 4.01 -3.95
N GLU A 259 -17.28 4.65 -3.22
CA GLU A 259 -18.61 4.99 -3.75
C GLU A 259 -18.54 6.00 -4.89
N LEU A 260 -17.72 7.04 -4.79
CA LEU A 260 -17.55 8.02 -5.87
C LEU A 260 -16.98 7.38 -7.14
N TRP A 261 -16.01 6.45 -7.03
CA TRP A 261 -15.52 5.71 -8.19
C TRP A 261 -16.60 4.83 -8.81
N LYS A 262 -17.49 4.23 -8.01
CA LYS A 262 -18.63 3.47 -8.54
C LYS A 262 -19.63 4.36 -9.25
N GLU A 263 -19.94 5.54 -8.70
CA GLU A 263 -20.84 6.51 -9.32
C GLU A 263 -20.28 7.06 -10.63
N LEU A 264 -19.00 7.45 -10.64
CA LEU A 264 -18.29 7.88 -11.85
C LEU A 264 -18.24 6.76 -12.90
N ALA A 265 -18.01 5.51 -12.51
CA ALA A 265 -18.02 4.39 -13.44
C ALA A 265 -19.40 4.18 -14.09
N LYS A 266 -20.49 4.28 -13.31
CA LYS A 266 -21.86 4.23 -13.85
C LYS A 266 -22.12 5.37 -14.83
N ALA A 267 -21.69 6.60 -14.50
CA ALA A 267 -21.85 7.74 -15.39
C ALA A 267 -21.11 7.52 -16.72
N VAL A 268 -19.88 7.01 -16.69
CA VAL A 268 -19.09 6.69 -17.90
C VAL A 268 -19.80 5.63 -18.75
N ILE A 269 -20.37 4.58 -18.15
CA ILE A 269 -21.11 3.54 -18.86
C ILE A 269 -22.32 4.14 -19.58
N ILE A 270 -23.15 4.90 -18.87
CA ILE A 270 -24.37 5.52 -19.43
C ILE A 270 -24.01 6.45 -20.60
N GLU A 271 -22.97 7.26 -20.45
CA GLU A 271 -22.53 8.18 -21.50
C GLU A 271 -22.03 7.42 -22.75
N ASN A 272 -21.32 6.30 -22.58
CA ASN A 272 -20.89 5.45 -23.68
C ASN A 272 -22.07 4.73 -24.38
N GLU A 273 -23.07 4.28 -23.62
CA GLU A 273 -24.30 3.68 -24.19
C GLU A 273 -25.09 4.70 -25.02
N LEU A 274 -25.24 5.93 -24.50
CA LEU A 274 -25.90 7.04 -25.21
C LEU A 274 -25.15 7.41 -26.49
N ALA A 275 -23.81 7.51 -26.42
CA ALA A 275 -22.98 7.79 -27.59
C ALA A 275 -23.12 6.71 -28.67
N SER A 276 -23.17 5.44 -28.27
CA SER A 276 -23.35 4.31 -29.17
C SER A 276 -24.71 4.32 -29.88
N HIS A 277 -25.78 4.69 -29.18
CA HIS A 277 -27.12 4.82 -29.78
C HIS A 277 -27.24 5.98 -30.77
N VAL A 278 -26.53 7.09 -30.54
CA VAL A 278 -26.49 8.21 -31.50
C VAL A 278 -25.76 7.80 -32.79
N ILE A 279 -24.68 7.02 -32.68
CA ILE A 279 -23.94 6.51 -33.84
C ILE A 279 -24.82 5.57 -34.68
N GLN A 280 -25.56 4.65 -34.05
CA GLN A 280 -26.44 3.70 -34.75
C GLN A 280 -27.60 4.38 -35.49
N LYS A 281 -28.12 5.50 -35.00
CA LYS A 281 -29.17 6.27 -35.70
C LYS A 281 -28.67 7.04 -36.92
N ASN A 282 -27.36 7.23 -37.04
CA ASN A 282 -26.72 7.98 -38.12
C ASN A 282 -26.07 7.07 -39.18
N VAL A 283 -26.28 5.75 -39.12
CA VAL A 283 -25.94 4.83 -40.21
C VAL A 283 -27.15 4.74 -41.15
N PRO A 284 -27.03 5.18 -42.42
CA PRO A 284 -28.13 5.16 -43.39
C PRO A 284 -28.54 3.75 -43.80
#